data_AF-A0A1Y3MUL2-F1
#
_entry.id   AF-A0A1Y3MUL2-F1
#
_cell.length_a   1.000
_cell.length_b   1.000
_cell.length_c   1.000
_cell.angle_alpha   90.00
_cell.angle_beta   90.00
_cell.angle_gamma   90.00
#
_symmetry.space_group_name_H-M   'P 1'
#
loop_
_entity.id
_entity.type
_entity.pdbx_description
1 polymer ?
#
loop_
_entity_poly.entity_id
_entity_poly.type
_entity_poly.pdbx_seq_one_letter_code
_entity_poly.pdbx_strand_id
1 'polypeptide(L)'
;MENGNGYTPLTMATENFYIEMIGYLIDHGADIDGIDGNNNTPLTAAIKNDDDDIIEYLINRGADINKIDGHGNTPLITAIQDYLYFGTVKYLIDKGADINIKDGQGNTPLTIAVKTSSL
;
A
#
# COMPACT_ATOMS: atom_id res chain seq x y z
N MET A 1 -8.09 7.38 14.53
CA MET A 1 -9.55 7.16 14.62
C MET A 1 -10.09 7.12 13.21
N GLU A 2 -10.97 6.17 12.91
CA GLU A 2 -11.58 5.98 11.58
C GLU A 2 -12.97 6.61 11.50
N ASN A 3 -13.45 6.87 10.29
CA ASN A 3 -14.82 7.31 10.05
C ASN A 3 -15.81 6.10 10.08
N GLY A 4 -17.11 6.37 9.92
CA GLY A 4 -18.13 5.31 9.90
C GLY A 4 -18.03 4.31 8.74
N ASN A 5 -17.18 4.57 7.76
CA ASN A 5 -16.88 3.70 6.62
C ASN A 5 -15.50 3.01 6.77
N GLY A 6 -14.88 3.09 7.95
CA GLY A 6 -13.59 2.45 8.25
C GLY A 6 -12.36 3.21 7.77
N TYR A 7 -12.46 4.38 7.16
CA TYR A 7 -11.26 5.08 6.69
C TYR A 7 -10.60 5.90 7.80
N THR A 8 -9.28 5.85 7.88
CA THR A 8 -8.53 6.88 8.63
C THR A 8 -8.53 8.19 7.85
N PRO A 9 -8.30 9.36 8.49
CA PRO A 9 -8.16 10.61 7.75
C PRO A 9 -7.09 10.53 6.65
N LEU A 10 -6.01 9.77 6.88
CA LEU A 10 -4.92 9.60 5.93
C LEU A 10 -5.34 8.73 4.75
N THR A 11 -5.99 7.58 4.97
CA THR A 11 -6.49 6.74 3.87
C THR A 11 -7.59 7.44 3.09
N MET A 12 -8.45 8.25 3.73
CA MET A 12 -9.39 9.12 3.00
C MET A 12 -8.67 10.12 2.08
N ALA A 13 -7.61 10.77 2.55
CA ALA A 13 -6.87 11.73 1.73
C ALA A 13 -6.17 11.05 0.54
N THR A 14 -5.68 9.81 0.74
CA THR A 14 -5.17 8.94 -0.32
C THR A 14 -6.24 8.61 -1.37
N GLU A 15 -7.43 8.19 -0.96
CA GLU A 15 -8.55 7.86 -1.86
C GLU A 15 -9.06 9.08 -2.67
N ASN A 16 -8.81 10.30 -2.17
CA ASN A 16 -9.24 11.54 -2.82
C ASN A 16 -8.10 12.26 -3.56
N PHE A 17 -6.93 11.62 -3.72
CA PHE A 17 -5.81 12.14 -4.51
C PHE A 17 -5.23 13.48 -4.00
N TYR A 18 -5.25 13.73 -2.68
CA TYR A 18 -4.88 15.02 -2.09
C TYR A 18 -3.51 15.00 -1.38
N ILE A 19 -2.42 14.99 -2.16
CA ILE A 19 -1.03 14.95 -1.63
C ILE A 19 -0.74 16.02 -0.56
N GLU A 20 -1.19 17.25 -0.76
CA GLU A 20 -0.99 18.33 0.22
C GLU A 20 -1.64 18.01 1.57
N MET A 21 -2.85 17.42 1.54
CA MET A 21 -3.57 17.00 2.75
C MET A 21 -2.91 15.80 3.40
N ILE A 22 -2.45 14.82 2.61
CA ILE A 22 -1.66 13.67 3.10
C ILE A 22 -0.45 14.17 3.88
N GLY A 23 0.29 15.11 3.29
CA GLY A 23 1.45 15.74 3.93
C GLY A 23 1.09 16.43 5.24
N TYR A 24 0.07 17.29 5.21
CA TYR A 24 -0.41 18.00 6.39
C TYR A 24 -0.81 17.04 7.51
N LEU A 25 -1.51 15.96 7.20
CA LEU A 25 -1.94 14.97 8.18
C LEU A 25 -0.75 14.24 8.82
N ILE A 26 0.23 13.81 8.01
CA ILE A 26 1.46 13.17 8.52
C ILE A 26 2.23 14.15 9.42
N ASP A 27 2.35 15.41 9.01
CA ASP A 27 3.04 16.45 9.80
C ASP A 27 2.35 16.75 11.15
N HIS A 28 1.06 16.42 11.26
CA HIS A 28 0.26 16.55 12.49
C HIS A 28 0.04 15.21 13.22
N GLY A 29 0.84 14.20 12.90
CA GLY A 29 0.90 12.95 13.66
C GLY A 29 -0.09 11.87 13.21
N ALA A 30 -0.62 11.95 11.99
CA ALA A 30 -1.28 10.79 11.40
C ALA A 30 -0.28 9.63 11.25
N ASP A 31 -0.73 8.42 11.59
CA ASP A 31 0.08 7.21 11.47
C ASP A 31 0.18 6.81 9.99
N ILE A 32 1.40 6.92 9.43
CA ILE A 32 1.70 6.65 8.02
C ILE A 32 1.54 5.17 7.65
N ASP A 33 1.61 4.27 8.64
CA ASP A 33 1.46 2.82 8.47
C ASP A 33 0.18 2.30 9.15
N GLY A 34 -0.70 3.22 9.57
CA GLY A 34 -1.94 2.90 10.27
C GLY A 34 -2.88 2.10 9.38
N ILE A 35 -3.36 0.96 9.88
CA ILE A 35 -4.35 0.15 9.18
C ILE A 35 -5.72 0.77 9.42
N ASP A 36 -6.47 0.99 8.34
CA ASP A 36 -7.86 1.42 8.39
C ASP A 36 -8.82 0.23 8.52
N GLY A 37 -10.10 0.49 8.78
CA GLY A 37 -11.16 -0.50 8.94
C GLY A 37 -11.50 -1.27 7.66
N ASN A 38 -10.97 -0.84 6.50
CA ASN A 38 -10.98 -1.61 5.26
C ASN A 38 -9.73 -2.49 5.11
N ASN A 39 -8.94 -2.61 6.18
CA ASN A 39 -7.70 -3.38 6.25
C ASN A 39 -6.56 -2.84 5.39
N ASN A 40 -6.61 -1.57 4.96
CA ASN A 40 -5.55 -0.96 4.16
C ASN A 40 -4.61 -0.13 5.03
N THR A 41 -3.33 -0.15 4.67
CA THR A 41 -2.41 0.93 5.01
C THR A 41 -2.59 2.07 4.00
N PRO A 42 -2.13 3.30 4.28
CA PRO A 42 -2.10 4.36 3.28
C PRO A 42 -1.36 3.95 2.00
N LEU A 43 -0.25 3.21 2.11
CA LEU A 43 0.52 2.76 0.96
C LEU A 43 -0.23 1.70 0.14
N THR A 44 -0.90 0.73 0.79
CA THR A 44 -1.69 -0.27 0.04
C THR A 44 -2.96 0.33 -0.57
N ALA A 45 -3.57 1.33 0.05
CA ALA A 45 -4.66 2.10 -0.56
C ALA A 45 -4.19 2.86 -1.82
N ALA A 46 -3.04 3.54 -1.75
CA ALA A 46 -2.48 4.26 -2.90
C ALA A 46 -2.18 3.33 -4.09
N ILE A 47 -1.65 2.13 -3.81
CA ILE A 47 -1.39 1.09 -4.82
C ILE A 47 -2.69 0.63 -5.49
N LYS A 48 -3.74 0.36 -4.72
CA LYS A 48 -5.05 -0.05 -5.25
C LYS A 48 -5.69 1.03 -6.13
N ASN A 49 -5.32 2.29 -5.92
CA ASN A 49 -5.80 3.44 -6.69
C ASN A 49 -4.93 3.78 -7.92
N ASP A 50 -3.82 3.06 -8.15
CA ASP A 50 -2.85 3.30 -9.24
C ASP A 50 -2.28 4.73 -9.24
N ASP A 51 -2.04 5.30 -8.05
CA ASP A 51 -1.48 6.66 -7.93
C ASP A 51 0.02 6.62 -7.63
N ASP A 52 0.83 6.58 -8.68
CA ASP A 52 2.29 6.61 -8.59
C ASP A 52 2.83 7.83 -7.80
N ASP A 53 2.19 9.00 -7.89
CA ASP A 53 2.63 10.20 -7.18
C ASP A 53 2.43 10.05 -5.67
N ILE A 54 1.29 9.51 -5.22
CA ILE A 54 1.04 9.23 -3.80
C ILE A 54 1.91 8.09 -3.30
N ILE A 55 2.09 7.03 -4.09
CA ILE A 55 2.95 5.89 -3.73
C ILE A 55 4.38 6.39 -3.48
N GLU A 56 4.92 7.17 -4.41
CA GLU A 56 6.25 7.77 -4.26
C GLU A 56 6.31 8.70 -3.04
N TYR A 57 5.29 9.55 -2.86
CA TYR A 57 5.22 10.47 -1.75
C TYR A 57 5.26 9.77 -0.39
N LEU A 58 4.42 8.75 -0.19
CA LEU A 58 4.33 8.00 1.07
C LEU A 58 5.65 7.26 1.37
N ILE A 59 6.26 6.63 0.37
CA ILE A 59 7.56 5.96 0.54
C ILE A 59 8.66 6.97 0.89
N ASN A 60 8.69 8.12 0.23
CA ASN A 60 9.65 9.19 0.54
C ASN A 60 9.39 9.84 1.92
N ARG A 61 8.15 9.81 2.42
CA ARG A 61 7.77 10.22 3.79
C ARG A 61 8.08 9.16 4.84
N GLY A 62 8.56 7.98 4.44
CA GLY A 62 9.00 6.92 5.35
C GLY A 62 7.94 5.87 5.67
N ALA A 63 6.92 5.69 4.82
CA ALA A 63 6.01 4.55 4.93
C ALA A 63 6.82 3.24 4.83
N ASP A 64 6.49 2.26 5.68
CA ASP A 64 7.16 0.97 5.66
C ASP A 64 6.73 0.19 4.40
N ILE A 65 7.65 0.09 3.44
CA ILE A 65 7.45 -0.59 2.16
C ILE A 65 7.12 -2.09 2.31
N ASN A 66 7.36 -2.67 3.49
CA ASN A 66 7.10 -4.06 3.83
C ASN A 66 5.98 -4.22 4.86
N LYS A 67 5.26 -3.14 5.21
CA LYS A 67 4.16 -3.18 6.17
C LYS A 67 3.11 -4.19 5.72
N ILE A 68 2.78 -5.12 6.60
CA ILE A 68 1.68 -6.05 6.35
C ILE A 68 0.36 -5.35 6.68
N ASP A 69 -0.53 -5.28 5.71
CA ASP A 69 -1.87 -4.72 5.87
C ASP A 69 -2.81 -5.70 6.59
N GLY A 70 -4.06 -5.30 6.85
CA GLY A 70 -5.01 -6.15 7.57
C GLY A 70 -5.47 -7.38 6.76
N HIS A 71 -5.21 -7.42 5.45
CA HIS A 71 -5.42 -8.60 4.61
C HIS A 71 -4.25 -9.59 4.66
N GLY A 72 -3.16 -9.23 5.34
CA GLY A 72 -1.95 -10.03 5.39
C GLY A 72 -1.05 -9.82 4.18
N ASN A 73 -1.23 -8.77 3.39
CA ASN A 73 -0.42 -8.48 2.22
C ASN A 73 0.63 -7.41 2.51
N THR A 74 1.81 -7.52 1.88
CA THR A 74 2.73 -6.37 1.75
C THR A 74 2.29 -5.49 0.57
N PRO A 75 2.75 -4.22 0.50
CA PRO A 75 2.60 -3.37 -0.68
C PRO A 75 2.95 -4.08 -1.99
N LEU A 76 4.05 -4.83 -2.01
CA LEU A 76 4.47 -5.60 -3.19
C LEU A 76 3.45 -6.68 -3.58
N ILE A 77 2.90 -7.41 -2.61
CA ILE A 77 1.89 -8.44 -2.87
C ILE A 77 0.61 -7.81 -3.41
N THR A 78 0.16 -6.69 -2.83
CA THR A 78 -1.00 -5.92 -3.30
C THR A 78 -0.81 -5.48 -4.76
N ALA A 79 0.34 -4.90 -5.11
CA ALA A 79 0.64 -4.46 -6.48
C ALA A 79 0.63 -5.62 -7.50
N ILE A 80 1.08 -6.82 -7.10
CA ILE A 80 1.05 -8.02 -7.96
C ILE A 80 -0.38 -8.55 -8.14
N GLN A 81 -1.21 -8.49 -7.10
CA GLN A 81 -2.58 -9.02 -7.11
C GLN A 81 -3.54 -8.20 -7.98
N ASP A 82 -3.30 -6.90 -8.16
CA ASP A 82 -4.19 -6.05 -8.97
C ASP A 82 -3.83 -5.99 -10.46
N TYR A 83 -2.85 -6.79 -10.92
CA TYR A 83 -2.49 -7.11 -12.33
C TYR A 83 -2.09 -5.95 -13.27
N LEU A 84 -2.46 -4.71 -12.96
CA LEU A 84 -2.31 -3.55 -13.84
C LEU A 84 -1.00 -2.78 -13.59
N TYR A 85 -0.29 -3.08 -12.51
CA TYR A 85 0.70 -2.18 -11.93
C TYR A 85 2.14 -2.69 -12.05
N PHE A 86 2.55 -3.16 -13.23
CA PHE A 86 3.93 -3.64 -13.44
C PHE A 86 4.97 -2.54 -13.14
N GLY A 87 4.64 -1.28 -13.43
CA GLY A 87 5.45 -0.12 -13.08
C GLY A 87 5.65 0.00 -11.57
N THR A 88 4.57 -0.03 -10.80
CA THR A 88 4.58 -0.01 -9.34
C THR A 88 5.31 -1.22 -8.75
N VAL A 89 5.12 -2.43 -9.28
CA VAL A 89 5.86 -3.63 -8.83
C VAL A 89 7.37 -3.43 -8.99
N LYS A 90 7.81 -2.95 -10.16
CA LYS A 90 9.22 -2.64 -10.41
C LYS A 90 9.72 -1.57 -9.44
N TYR A 91 8.95 -0.49 -9.28
CA TYR A 91 9.30 0.61 -8.38
C TYR A 91 9.49 0.15 -6.93
N LEU A 92 8.56 -0.65 -6.40
CA LEU A 92 8.64 -1.16 -5.02
C LEU A 92 9.88 -2.05 -4.82
N ILE A 93 10.21 -2.90 -5.79
CA ILE A 93 11.43 -3.72 -5.76
C ILE A 93 12.69 -2.83 -5.80
N ASP A 94 12.72 -1.84 -6.69
CA ASP A 94 13.84 -0.90 -6.82
C ASP A 94 14.03 -0.06 -5.54
N LYS A 95 12.95 0.16 -4.77
CA LYS A 95 12.97 0.82 -3.45
C LYS A 95 13.24 -0.13 -2.27
N GLY A 96 13.44 -1.43 -2.51
CA GLY A 96 13.86 -2.38 -1.49
C GLY A 96 12.74 -3.17 -0.81
N ALA A 97 11.58 -3.32 -1.44
CA ALA A 97 10.55 -4.25 -0.99
C ALA A 97 11.12 -5.69 -0.92
N ASP A 98 10.87 -6.38 0.20
CA ASP A 98 11.34 -7.76 0.40
C ASP A 98 10.45 -8.74 -0.38
N ILE A 99 11.05 -9.36 -1.37
CA ILE A 99 10.42 -10.33 -2.27
C ILE A 99 10.13 -11.70 -1.60
N ASN A 100 10.53 -11.90 -0.33
CA ASN A 100 10.40 -13.16 0.39
C ASN A 100 9.36 -13.13 1.52
N ILE A 101 8.80 -11.98 1.88
CA ILE A 101 7.75 -11.89 2.90
C ILE A 101 6.52 -12.65 2.40
N LYS A 102 5.92 -13.44 3.27
CA LYS A 102 4.74 -14.24 2.93
C LYS A 102 3.46 -13.50 3.27
N ASP A 103 2.45 -13.67 2.43
CA ASP A 103 1.09 -13.21 2.74
C ASP A 103 0.47 -14.01 3.90
N GLY A 104 -0.75 -13.62 4.30
CA GLY A 104 -1.56 -14.35 5.28
C GLY A 104 -1.88 -15.80 4.92
N GLN A 105 -1.65 -16.23 3.67
CA GLN A 105 -1.82 -17.60 3.19
C GLN A 105 -0.50 -18.36 3.06
N GLY A 106 0.64 -17.74 3.40
CA GLY A 106 1.96 -18.35 3.31
C GLY A 106 2.61 -18.28 1.93
N ASN A 107 2.06 -17.52 0.99
CA ASN A 107 2.60 -17.34 -0.36
C ASN A 107 3.63 -16.20 -0.40
N THR A 108 4.72 -16.39 -1.13
CA THR A 108 5.65 -15.29 -1.46
C THR A 108 5.11 -14.45 -2.63
N PRO A 109 5.57 -13.20 -2.82
CA PRO A 109 5.32 -12.40 -4.01
C PRO A 109 5.48 -13.18 -5.32
N LEU A 110 6.55 -13.97 -5.45
CA LEU A 110 6.78 -14.81 -6.63
C LEU A 110 5.71 -15.89 -6.79
N THR A 111 5.32 -16.56 -5.71
CA THR A 111 4.24 -17.55 -5.74
C THR A 111 2.92 -16.94 -6.18
N ILE A 112 2.61 -15.73 -5.70
CA ILE A 112 1.41 -14.99 -6.11
C ILE A 112 1.50 -14.62 -7.59
N ALA A 113 2.60 -14.02 -8.06
CA ALA A 113 2.78 -13.63 -9.46
C ALA A 113 2.55 -14.79 -10.46
N VAL A 114 3.00 -16.00 -10.11
CA VAL A 114 2.78 -17.20 -10.94
C VAL A 114 1.31 -17.63 -10.94
N LYS A 115 0.65 -17.59 -9.77
CA LYS A 115 -0.78 -17.94 -9.66
C LYS A 115 -1.67 -16.96 -10.41
N THR A 116 -1.35 -15.67 -10.31
CA THR A 116 -2.11 -14.59 -10.92
C THR A 116 -1.94 -14.61 -12.44
N SER A 117 -0.70 -14.69 -12.96
CA SER A 117 -0.44 -14.77 -14.42
C SER A 117 -1.02 -15.98 -15.17
N SER A 118 -1.60 -16.94 -14.45
CA SER A 118 -2.25 -18.13 -15.03
C SER A 118 -3.77 -17.98 -15.22
N LEU A 119 -4.34 -16.81 -14.90
CA LEU A 119 -5.76 -16.45 -15.07
C LEU A 119 -5.96 -15.55 -16.29
#